data_AF-A0A1F5Z9U4-F1
#
_entry.id   AF-A0A1F5Z9U4-F1
#
_cell.length_a   1.000
_cell.length_b   1.000
_cell.length_c   1.000
_cell.angle_alpha   90.00
_cell.angle_beta   90.00
_cell.angle_gamma   90.00
#
_symmetry.space_group_name_H-M   'P 1'
#
loop_
_entity.id
_entity.type
_entity.pdbx_description
1 polymer ?
#
loop_
_entity_poly.entity_id
_entity_poly.type
_entity_poly.pdbx_seq_one_letter_code
_entity_poly.pdbx_strand_id
1 'polypeptide(L)'
;MLRVDTERRFSLRAEARSLATPNVSNPTPVVQLQPAPVKAPQTRNQSQTKANTSWSRRLGLILIALALGGIIGPFTPQARLETAFFGSRAKKAVIDAINPPAVLPPSAPLSFDPLVAPDGAKITPINTDFSLIIPKIGVNSEVVEGVNPADPTEYNDRLKTAVAHASTSYTPDEKGTVYLFSHSTNYQWFVRDLNAVFYMVKDLVPGDTIVIFYHGARYTYEVKEKRVVRPNQVSYLVPDDERKTLILQTCWPPGSIAERLLVFADLIEEQTESI
;
A
#
# COMPACT_ATOMS: atom_id res chain seq x y z
N MET A 1 -65.80 -28.09 13.50
CA MET A 1 -66.70 -27.09 14.11
C MET A 1 -65.82 -26.02 14.73
N LEU A 2 -65.95 -24.71 14.52
CA LEU A 2 -66.71 -23.86 13.56
C LEU A 2 -65.70 -22.77 13.06
N ARG A 3 -65.68 -22.16 11.86
CA ARG A 3 -66.66 -21.65 10.86
C ARG A 3 -67.04 -20.15 11.06
N VAL A 4 -66.69 -19.30 10.07
CA VAL A 4 -67.14 -17.90 9.73
C VAL A 4 -66.88 -16.78 10.78
N ASP A 5 -66.80 -15.46 10.49
CA ASP A 5 -66.77 -14.56 9.28
C ASP A 5 -66.07 -13.19 9.66
N THR A 6 -65.95 -12.04 8.95
CA THR A 6 -66.53 -11.47 7.69
C THR A 6 -65.63 -10.35 7.05
N GLU A 7 -65.87 -10.04 5.77
CA GLU A 7 -65.71 -8.77 4.99
C GLU A 7 -65.43 -7.39 5.68
N ARG A 8 -64.59 -6.54 5.03
CA ARG A 8 -64.90 -5.21 4.38
C ARG A 8 -63.60 -4.49 3.88
N ARG A 9 -63.42 -4.08 2.60
CA ARG A 9 -64.01 -2.95 1.80
C ARG A 9 -63.43 -1.54 2.14
N PHE A 10 -63.18 -0.61 1.20
CA PHE A 10 -63.00 -0.61 -0.28
C PHE A 10 -62.48 0.80 -0.73
N SER A 11 -62.38 1.05 -2.05
CA SER A 11 -62.07 2.32 -2.77
C SER A 11 -60.60 2.81 -2.72
N LEU A 12 -59.91 3.23 -3.80
CA LEU A 12 -60.18 3.81 -5.14
C LEU A 12 -60.04 5.35 -5.21
N ARG A 13 -59.02 5.80 -5.94
CA ARG A 13 -59.07 6.99 -6.81
C ARG A 13 -58.10 6.84 -7.98
N ALA A 14 -58.44 7.39 -9.14
CA ALA A 14 -57.69 7.32 -10.38
C ALA A 14 -57.66 8.71 -11.06
N GLU A 15 -57.44 8.74 -12.38
CA GLU A 15 -57.50 9.93 -13.28
C GLU A 15 -56.28 10.86 -13.25
N ALA A 16 -55.83 11.47 -14.37
CA ALA A 16 -56.17 11.23 -15.79
C ALA A 16 -55.03 11.66 -16.73
N ARG A 17 -55.16 11.32 -18.03
CA ARG A 17 -54.23 11.68 -19.11
C ARG A 17 -54.56 13.05 -19.73
N SER A 18 -53.60 13.64 -20.44
CA SER A 18 -53.84 14.61 -21.53
C SER A 18 -53.09 14.16 -22.80
N LEU A 19 -53.51 14.64 -23.99
CA LEU A 19 -53.19 14.07 -25.31
C LEU A 19 -53.11 15.13 -26.42
N ALA A 20 -52.43 14.78 -27.53
CA ALA A 20 -52.63 15.30 -28.90
C ALA A 20 -52.18 16.78 -29.17
N THR A 21 -51.83 17.25 -30.38
CA THR A 21 -51.60 16.67 -31.74
C THR A 21 -50.75 17.65 -32.61
N PRO A 22 -50.25 17.28 -33.82
CA PRO A 22 -49.28 18.08 -34.60
C PRO A 22 -49.85 18.88 -35.80
N ASN A 23 -49.06 19.80 -36.37
CA ASN A 23 -49.20 20.41 -37.71
C ASN A 23 -47.85 21.07 -38.16
N VAL A 24 -47.33 21.19 -39.40
CA VAL A 24 -47.49 20.59 -40.76
C VAL A 24 -47.55 21.66 -41.89
N SER A 25 -46.66 21.55 -42.90
CA SER A 25 -46.63 22.30 -44.19
C SER A 25 -46.26 23.81 -44.10
N ASN A 26 -45.80 24.56 -45.13
CA ASN A 26 -45.25 24.25 -46.48
C ASN A 26 -44.25 25.39 -46.95
N PRO A 27 -44.03 25.80 -48.23
CA PRO A 27 -42.84 25.45 -49.01
C PRO A 27 -41.99 26.64 -49.55
N THR A 28 -41.08 26.34 -50.49
CA THR A 28 -40.10 27.21 -51.19
C THR A 28 -40.70 28.42 -51.96
N PRO A 29 -39.87 29.43 -52.33
CA PRO A 29 -39.39 29.45 -53.72
C PRO A 29 -37.90 29.83 -53.92
N VAL A 30 -37.38 29.48 -55.10
CA VAL A 30 -36.06 29.90 -55.61
C VAL A 30 -36.19 31.23 -56.36
N VAL A 31 -35.22 32.13 -56.22
CA VAL A 31 -35.03 33.26 -57.15
C VAL A 31 -33.58 33.27 -57.65
N GLN A 32 -33.45 33.22 -58.97
CA GLN A 32 -32.23 33.40 -59.75
C GLN A 32 -32.50 34.54 -60.77
N LEU A 33 -31.52 34.94 -61.59
CA LEU A 33 -31.47 36.17 -62.44
C LEU A 33 -30.94 37.39 -61.65
N GLN A 34 -30.13 38.31 -62.21
CA GLN A 34 -29.42 38.35 -63.50
C GLN A 34 -28.19 39.30 -63.37
N PRO A 35 -27.10 39.12 -64.13
CA PRO A 35 -25.95 40.04 -64.07
C PRO A 35 -26.25 41.38 -64.76
N ALA A 36 -25.89 42.48 -64.10
CA ALA A 36 -25.97 43.85 -64.62
C ALA A 36 -24.57 44.36 -65.07
N PRO A 37 -24.47 45.36 -65.98
CA PRO A 37 -23.37 45.40 -66.93
C PRO A 37 -22.05 46.01 -66.43
N VAL A 38 -20.95 45.49 -66.98
CA VAL A 38 -19.60 46.06 -66.90
C VAL A 38 -19.60 47.47 -67.51
N LYS A 39 -19.17 48.48 -66.74
CA LYS A 39 -18.66 49.74 -67.31
C LYS A 39 -17.14 49.67 -67.41
N ALA A 40 -16.65 49.65 -68.65
CA ALA A 40 -15.24 49.86 -68.98
C ALA A 40 -14.80 51.30 -68.62
N PRO A 41 -13.48 51.59 -68.54
CA PRO A 41 -12.97 52.52 -67.55
C PRO A 41 -13.05 53.99 -67.94
N GLN A 42 -13.08 54.86 -66.93
CA GLN A 42 -12.63 56.26 -67.07
C GLN A 42 -11.32 56.48 -66.30
N THR A 43 -10.26 56.76 -67.04
CA THR A 43 -8.91 57.02 -66.54
C THR A 43 -8.78 58.43 -65.99
N ARG A 44 -8.92 58.61 -64.67
CA ARG A 44 -8.56 59.85 -63.98
C ARG A 44 -7.30 59.67 -63.14
N ASN A 45 -6.14 59.83 -63.78
CA ASN A 45 -4.86 59.99 -63.08
C ASN A 45 -4.89 61.25 -62.20
N GLN A 46 -4.72 61.12 -60.89
CA GLN A 46 -4.10 62.17 -60.07
C GLN A 46 -3.60 61.61 -58.72
N SER A 47 -2.64 62.33 -58.14
CA SER A 47 -2.00 62.05 -56.84
C SER A 47 -1.52 60.60 -56.60
N GLN A 48 -0.33 60.26 -57.11
CA GLN A 48 0.52 59.31 -56.41
C GLN A 48 0.92 59.91 -55.05
N THR A 49 0.18 59.62 -53.99
CA THR A 49 0.75 59.73 -52.64
C THR A 49 1.84 58.67 -52.52
N LYS A 50 3.11 59.09 -52.52
CA LYS A 50 4.24 58.20 -52.21
C LYS A 50 4.21 57.84 -50.73
N ALA A 51 3.30 56.95 -50.36
CA ALA A 51 3.28 56.30 -49.05
C ALA A 51 4.69 55.74 -48.76
N ASN A 52 5.18 55.91 -47.53
CA ASN A 52 6.58 55.64 -47.22
C ASN A 52 6.87 54.13 -47.12
N THR A 53 7.00 53.51 -48.29
CA THR A 53 7.24 52.09 -48.53
C THR A 53 8.52 51.56 -47.86
N SER A 54 9.46 52.44 -47.45
CA SER A 54 10.61 52.03 -46.67
C SER A 54 10.24 51.66 -45.22
N TRP A 55 9.32 52.40 -44.60
CA TRP A 55 8.90 52.18 -43.20
C TRP A 55 8.00 50.96 -43.07
N SER A 56 6.98 50.84 -43.94
CA SER A 56 6.06 49.70 -43.91
C SER A 56 6.76 48.37 -44.22
N ARG A 57 7.74 48.35 -45.14
CA ARG A 57 8.58 47.16 -45.38
C ARG A 57 9.49 46.83 -44.20
N ARG A 58 10.08 47.83 -43.53
CA ARG A 58 10.90 47.62 -42.33
C ARG A 58 10.07 47.06 -41.16
N LEU A 59 8.89 47.63 -40.89
CA LEU A 59 7.95 47.06 -39.91
C LEU A 59 7.51 45.64 -40.29
N GLY A 60 7.17 45.39 -41.56
CA GLY A 60 6.80 44.05 -42.04
C GLY A 60 7.89 43.01 -41.80
N LEU A 61 9.15 43.32 -42.11
CA LEU A 61 10.29 42.44 -41.85
C LEU A 61 10.54 42.21 -40.34
N ILE A 62 10.37 43.25 -39.50
CA ILE A 62 10.47 43.12 -38.04
C ILE A 62 9.35 42.21 -37.49
N LEU A 63 8.11 42.35 -37.97
CA LEU A 63 6.99 41.51 -37.56
C LEU A 63 7.14 40.06 -38.03
N ILE A 64 7.67 39.82 -39.23
CA ILE A 64 8.00 38.47 -39.72
C ILE A 64 9.12 37.85 -38.88
N ALA A 65 10.17 38.60 -38.54
CA ALA A 65 11.25 38.12 -37.67
C ALA A 65 10.76 37.79 -36.26
N LEU A 66 9.88 38.63 -35.69
CA LEU A 66 9.25 38.38 -34.38
C LEU A 66 8.31 37.16 -34.42
N ALA A 67 7.54 36.97 -35.50
CA ALA A 67 6.68 35.79 -35.64
C ALA A 67 7.50 34.49 -35.74
N LEU A 68 8.56 34.47 -36.56
CA LEU A 68 9.46 33.32 -36.67
C LEU A 68 10.20 33.04 -35.35
N GLY A 69 10.72 34.08 -34.69
CA GLY A 69 11.37 33.96 -33.38
C GLY A 69 10.42 33.47 -32.28
N GLY A 70 9.18 33.96 -32.27
CA GLY A 70 8.13 33.56 -31.32
C GLY A 70 7.62 32.13 -31.50
N ILE A 71 7.65 31.60 -32.73
CA ILE A 71 7.31 30.20 -33.02
C ILE A 71 8.47 29.27 -32.66
N ILE A 72 9.73 29.66 -32.94
CA ILE A 72 10.90 28.81 -32.67
C ILE A 72 11.27 28.80 -31.18
N GLY A 73 11.19 29.95 -30.50
CA GLY A 73 11.55 30.16 -29.09
C GLY A 73 11.06 29.06 -28.13
N PRO A 74 9.75 28.74 -28.04
CA PRO A 74 9.22 27.77 -27.09
C PRO A 74 9.58 26.30 -27.36
N PHE A 75 10.22 25.99 -28.50
CA PHE A 75 10.77 24.66 -28.82
C PHE A 75 12.29 24.56 -28.60
N THR A 76 12.99 25.68 -28.38
CA THR A 76 14.43 25.67 -28.07
C THR A 76 14.84 24.93 -26.79
N PRO A 77 14.04 24.87 -25.69
CA PRO A 77 14.47 24.13 -24.50
C PRO A 77 14.35 22.61 -24.64
N GLN A 78 13.37 22.08 -25.38
CA GLN A 78 13.17 20.63 -25.55
C GLN A 78 14.30 20.01 -26.38
N ALA A 79 14.63 20.59 -27.53
CA ALA A 79 15.68 20.05 -28.43
C ALA A 79 17.09 20.02 -27.79
N ARG A 80 17.36 20.92 -26.83
CA ARG A 80 18.61 20.91 -26.04
C ARG A 80 18.68 19.80 -25.00
N LEU A 81 17.54 19.32 -24.49
CA LEU A 81 17.51 18.19 -23.57
C LEU A 81 17.78 16.88 -24.30
N GLU A 82 17.13 16.63 -25.43
CA GLU A 82 17.32 15.38 -26.19
C GLU A 82 18.77 15.19 -26.63
N THR A 83 19.41 16.24 -27.17
CA THR A 83 20.82 16.21 -27.58
C THR A 83 21.76 15.95 -26.39
N ALA A 84 21.49 16.51 -25.21
CA ALA A 84 22.24 16.21 -23.99
C ALA A 84 22.01 14.77 -23.48
N PHE A 85 20.80 14.23 -23.57
CA PHE A 85 20.48 12.84 -23.20
C PHE A 85 21.08 11.81 -24.17
N PHE A 86 21.09 12.08 -25.48
CA PHE A 86 21.77 11.22 -26.46
C PHE A 86 23.29 11.29 -26.29
N GLY A 87 23.87 12.48 -26.12
CA GLY A 87 25.32 12.64 -25.89
C GLY A 87 25.81 11.95 -24.61
N SER A 88 25.05 12.06 -23.51
CA SER A 88 25.36 11.38 -22.25
C SER A 88 25.16 9.86 -22.33
N ARG A 89 24.12 9.35 -23.00
CA ARG A 89 23.95 7.91 -23.26
C ARG A 89 25.07 7.33 -24.13
N ALA A 90 25.45 8.00 -25.22
CA ALA A 90 26.55 7.58 -26.08
C ALA A 90 27.89 7.57 -25.32
N LYS A 91 28.19 8.65 -24.57
CA LYS A 91 29.39 8.71 -23.74
C LYS A 91 29.40 7.62 -22.66
N LYS A 92 28.26 7.32 -22.02
CA LYS A 92 28.17 6.24 -21.05
C LYS A 92 28.40 4.88 -21.71
N ALA A 93 27.73 4.57 -22.83
CA ALA A 93 27.91 3.31 -23.54
C ALA A 93 29.36 3.07 -23.99
N VAL A 94 30.09 4.13 -24.38
CA VAL A 94 31.52 4.05 -24.70
C VAL A 94 32.37 3.80 -23.43
N ILE A 95 32.05 4.42 -22.30
CA ILE A 95 32.74 4.17 -21.02
C ILE A 95 32.47 2.74 -20.53
N ASP A 96 31.21 2.30 -20.53
CA ASP A 96 30.77 0.96 -20.12
C ASP A 96 31.35 -0.15 -21.04
N ALA A 97 31.74 0.18 -22.27
CA ALA A 97 32.39 -0.75 -23.23
C ALA A 97 33.93 -0.77 -23.15
N ILE A 98 34.57 0.35 -22.79
CA ILE A 98 36.04 0.43 -22.61
C ILE A 98 36.45 -0.07 -21.23
N ASN A 99 35.66 0.28 -20.21
CA ASN A 99 35.78 -0.21 -18.84
C ASN A 99 34.50 -1.00 -18.52
N PRO A 100 34.41 -2.28 -18.92
CA PRO A 100 33.32 -3.13 -18.47
C PRO A 100 33.27 -3.08 -16.94
N PRO A 101 32.09 -2.86 -16.32
CA PRO A 101 31.99 -2.79 -14.88
C PRO A 101 32.53 -4.09 -14.29
N ALA A 102 33.42 -3.95 -13.30
CA ALA A 102 34.03 -5.11 -12.64
C ALA A 102 32.91 -6.07 -12.22
N VAL A 103 33.00 -7.32 -12.67
CA VAL A 103 32.05 -8.37 -12.30
C VAL A 103 32.18 -8.54 -10.79
N LEU A 104 31.26 -7.92 -10.06
CA LEU A 104 31.12 -8.15 -8.63
C LEU A 104 30.97 -9.66 -8.45
N PRO A 105 31.67 -10.29 -7.49
CA PRO A 105 31.43 -11.70 -7.19
C PRO A 105 29.94 -11.87 -6.95
N PRO A 106 29.32 -12.98 -7.41
CA PRO A 106 27.91 -13.22 -7.19
C PRO A 106 27.63 -13.04 -5.71
N SER A 107 26.75 -12.10 -5.39
CA SER A 107 26.52 -11.67 -4.01
C SER A 107 26.13 -12.90 -3.20
N ALA A 108 27.06 -13.38 -2.38
CA ALA A 108 26.79 -14.48 -1.47
C ALA A 108 25.51 -14.13 -0.71
N PRO A 109 24.55 -15.06 -0.58
CA PRO A 109 23.30 -14.77 0.11
C PRO A 109 23.66 -14.20 1.47
N LEU A 110 23.23 -12.95 1.72
CA LEU A 110 23.41 -12.33 3.02
C LEU A 110 22.61 -13.19 4.00
N SER A 111 23.32 -14.03 4.75
CA SER A 111 22.75 -14.77 5.86
C SER A 111 22.45 -13.74 6.94
N PHE A 112 21.26 -13.13 6.83
CA PHE A 112 20.69 -12.23 7.81
C PHE A 112 20.31 -13.06 9.03
N ASP A 113 21.32 -13.46 9.81
CA ASP A 113 21.10 -14.12 11.10
C ASP A 113 20.26 -13.16 11.98
N PRO A 114 18.98 -13.46 12.24
CA PRO A 114 18.09 -12.55 12.96
C PRO A 114 18.54 -12.32 14.41
N LEU A 115 19.44 -13.17 14.92
CA LEU A 115 20.02 -13.08 16.25
C LEU A 115 21.30 -12.23 16.30
N VAL A 116 21.72 -11.59 15.21
CA VAL A 116 22.80 -10.60 15.19
C VAL A 116 22.20 -9.20 15.12
N ALA A 117 22.36 -8.43 16.19
CA ALA A 117 21.95 -7.03 16.24
C ALA A 117 22.85 -6.15 15.33
N PRO A 118 22.41 -4.93 14.94
CA PRO A 118 23.17 -4.08 13.99
C PRO A 118 24.54 -3.59 14.46
N ASP A 119 24.87 -3.76 15.74
CA ASP A 119 26.18 -3.51 16.35
C ASP A 119 27.11 -4.75 16.34
N GLY A 120 26.62 -5.89 15.86
CA GLY A 120 27.31 -7.18 15.85
C GLY A 120 27.08 -8.03 17.11
N ALA A 121 26.28 -7.57 18.08
CA ALA A 121 25.99 -8.35 19.29
C ALA A 121 25.10 -9.55 18.96
N LYS A 122 25.48 -10.75 19.44
CA LYS A 122 24.66 -11.95 19.33
C LYS A 122 23.64 -12.03 20.47
N ILE A 123 22.38 -12.28 20.12
CA ILE A 123 21.28 -12.49 21.06
C ILE A 123 21.18 -13.99 21.39
N THR A 124 21.80 -14.39 22.50
CA THR A 124 21.65 -15.76 23.03
C THR A 124 20.24 -15.96 23.61
N PRO A 125 19.49 -17.02 23.26
CA PRO A 125 18.19 -17.30 23.86
C PRO A 125 18.31 -17.60 25.36
N ILE A 126 17.24 -17.31 26.12
CA ILE A 126 17.15 -17.64 27.55
C ILE A 126 17.14 -19.16 27.82
N ASN A 127 16.54 -19.94 26.91
CA ASN A 127 16.64 -21.40 26.83
C ASN A 127 16.41 -21.86 25.37
N THR A 128 16.78 -23.09 25.03
CA THR A 128 16.54 -23.70 23.70
C THR A 128 15.33 -24.62 23.65
N ASP A 129 14.64 -24.82 24.78
CA ASP A 129 13.57 -25.81 24.94
C ASP A 129 12.21 -25.27 24.48
N PHE A 130 11.83 -24.07 24.94
CA PHE A 130 10.81 -23.21 24.34
C PHE A 130 11.06 -21.74 24.74
N SER A 131 11.51 -20.91 23.79
CA SER A 131 11.72 -19.47 24.01
C SER A 131 11.39 -18.61 22.79
N LEU A 132 11.13 -17.33 23.03
CA LEU A 132 10.74 -16.31 22.05
C LEU A 132 11.71 -15.13 22.09
N ILE A 133 12.28 -14.80 20.92
CA ILE A 133 13.09 -13.61 20.69
C ILE A 133 12.41 -12.73 19.64
N ILE A 134 12.35 -11.42 19.89
CA ILE A 134 11.91 -10.43 18.89
C ILE A 134 12.96 -9.31 18.83
N PRO A 135 13.99 -9.43 17.96
CA PRO A 135 15.22 -8.64 18.04
C PRO A 135 15.00 -7.13 18.07
N LYS A 136 14.12 -6.63 17.19
CA LYS A 136 13.79 -5.21 17.03
C LYS A 136 13.31 -4.51 18.30
N ILE A 137 12.69 -5.25 19.20
CA ILE A 137 12.12 -4.74 20.46
C ILE A 137 12.83 -5.31 21.70
N GLY A 138 13.99 -5.95 21.53
CA GLY A 138 14.80 -6.47 22.64
C GLY A 138 14.13 -7.57 23.47
N VAL A 139 13.10 -8.24 22.93
CA VAL A 139 12.43 -9.35 23.60
C VAL A 139 13.30 -10.59 23.53
N ASN A 140 13.49 -11.24 24.67
CA ASN A 140 14.06 -12.58 24.85
C ASN A 140 13.38 -13.16 26.11
N SER A 141 12.52 -14.16 25.95
CA SER A 141 11.61 -14.63 27.01
C SER A 141 11.30 -16.12 26.88
N GLU A 142 11.09 -16.78 28.01
CA GLU A 142 10.61 -18.16 28.07
C GLU A 142 9.15 -18.25 27.60
N VAL A 143 8.80 -19.35 26.95
CA VAL A 143 7.42 -19.66 26.57
C VAL A 143 6.95 -20.86 27.39
N VAL A 144 5.94 -20.66 28.22
CA VAL A 144 5.27 -21.77 28.93
C VAL A 144 4.32 -22.46 27.97
N GLU A 145 4.55 -23.75 27.75
CA GLU A 145 3.75 -24.59 26.87
C GLU A 145 2.36 -24.89 27.44
N GLY A 146 1.38 -25.18 26.55
CA GLY A 146 0.15 -25.88 26.91
C GLY A 146 -0.82 -25.11 27.82
N VAL A 147 -0.73 -23.78 27.86
CA VAL A 147 -1.59 -22.96 28.74
C VAL A 147 -2.99 -22.84 28.16
N ASN A 148 -4.01 -23.12 28.96
CA ASN A 148 -5.41 -22.98 28.56
C ASN A 148 -5.82 -21.49 28.42
N PRO A 149 -6.11 -20.98 27.21
CA PRO A 149 -6.54 -19.58 27.05
C PRO A 149 -7.97 -19.33 27.56
N ALA A 150 -8.71 -20.38 27.92
CA ALA A 150 -10.08 -20.30 28.43
C ALA A 150 -10.20 -20.41 29.96
N ASP A 151 -9.12 -20.68 30.71
CA ASP A 151 -9.11 -20.64 32.19
C ASP A 151 -8.31 -19.44 32.72
N PRO A 152 -8.98 -18.36 33.17
CA PRO A 152 -8.31 -17.21 33.78
C PRO A 152 -7.53 -17.51 35.05
N THR A 153 -7.79 -18.62 35.75
CA THR A 153 -7.01 -19.02 36.93
C THR A 153 -5.63 -19.50 36.50
N GLU A 154 -5.59 -20.31 35.44
CA GLU A 154 -4.38 -20.90 34.90
C GLU A 154 -3.52 -19.85 34.18
N TYR A 155 -4.08 -19.15 33.18
CA TYR A 155 -3.27 -18.25 32.36
C TYR A 155 -2.81 -17.00 33.13
N ASN A 156 -3.62 -16.43 34.04
CA ASN A 156 -3.17 -15.25 34.79
C ASN A 156 -2.03 -15.57 35.77
N ASP A 157 -1.73 -16.83 36.07
CA ASP A 157 -0.53 -17.19 36.82
C ASP A 157 0.70 -17.21 35.89
N ARG A 158 0.61 -17.93 34.76
CA ARG A 158 1.72 -18.05 33.79
C ARG A 158 2.14 -16.70 33.19
N LEU A 159 1.17 -15.82 32.92
CA LEU A 159 1.42 -14.49 32.35
C LEU A 159 2.05 -13.47 33.31
N LYS A 160 2.26 -13.83 34.60
CA LYS A 160 3.12 -13.06 35.51
C LYS A 160 4.60 -13.25 35.18
N THR A 161 4.97 -14.45 34.72
CA THR A 161 6.36 -14.92 34.65
C THR A 161 6.90 -15.03 33.22
N ALA A 162 6.04 -15.30 32.23
CA ALA A 162 6.47 -15.70 30.89
C ALA A 162 5.48 -15.29 29.78
N VAL A 163 5.82 -15.66 28.54
CA VAL A 163 4.86 -15.78 27.43
C VAL A 163 4.14 -17.13 27.56
N ALA A 164 2.86 -17.21 27.18
CA ALA A 164 2.12 -18.47 27.13
C ALA A 164 1.91 -18.94 25.69
N HIS A 165 2.17 -20.22 25.43
CA HIS A 165 1.65 -20.95 24.26
C HIS A 165 0.28 -21.54 24.60
N ALA A 166 -0.68 -21.46 23.68
CA ALA A 166 -2.02 -21.97 23.90
C ALA A 166 -2.11 -23.50 23.69
N SER A 167 -2.74 -24.22 24.62
CA SER A 167 -3.06 -25.66 24.46
C SER A 167 -4.07 -25.98 23.35
N THR A 168 -4.55 -24.97 22.63
CA THR A 168 -5.45 -25.08 21.48
C THR A 168 -4.77 -24.72 20.16
N SER A 169 -3.43 -24.72 20.11
CA SER A 169 -2.62 -24.45 18.92
C SER A 169 -1.47 -25.44 18.76
N TYR A 170 -0.89 -25.47 17.56
CA TYR A 170 0.24 -26.34 17.20
C TYR A 170 1.56 -25.86 17.81
N THR A 171 2.51 -26.78 18.02
CA THR A 171 3.89 -26.43 18.37
C THR A 171 4.73 -26.06 17.12
N PRO A 172 5.91 -25.41 17.26
CA PRO A 172 6.68 -24.90 16.11
C PRO A 172 7.21 -25.97 15.15
N ASP A 173 7.47 -27.18 15.64
CA ASP A 173 7.84 -28.36 14.88
C ASP A 173 6.67 -28.93 14.05
N GLU A 174 5.45 -28.84 14.58
CA GLU A 174 4.21 -29.24 13.91
C GLU A 174 3.82 -28.34 12.72
N LYS A 175 3.02 -28.89 11.81
CA LYS A 175 2.52 -28.17 10.65
C LYS A 175 1.22 -27.42 10.99
N GLY A 176 1.34 -26.21 11.53
CA GLY A 176 0.21 -25.28 11.60
C GLY A 176 0.48 -23.96 12.31
N THR A 177 -0.58 -23.30 12.76
CA THR A 177 -0.48 -22.06 13.54
C THR A 177 -0.08 -22.31 14.99
N VAL A 178 1.08 -21.77 15.38
CA VAL A 178 1.50 -21.55 16.77
C VAL A 178 0.81 -20.29 17.29
N TYR A 179 0.19 -20.36 18.48
CA TYR A 179 -0.46 -19.21 19.10
C TYR A 179 0.16 -18.87 20.45
N LEU A 180 0.82 -17.71 20.52
CA LEU A 180 1.44 -17.17 21.73
C LEU A 180 0.68 -15.93 22.23
N PHE A 181 0.58 -15.78 23.55
CA PHE A 181 -0.10 -14.64 24.16
C PHE A 181 0.59 -14.17 25.46
N SER A 182 0.52 -12.87 25.74
CA SER A 182 0.96 -12.30 27.02
C SER A 182 0.32 -10.94 27.34
N HIS A 183 0.41 -10.52 28.61
CA HIS A 183 -0.21 -9.30 29.13
C HIS A 183 0.35 -8.01 28.48
N SER A 184 -0.52 -7.03 28.23
CA SER A 184 -0.11 -5.65 28.00
C SER A 184 -0.04 -4.90 29.34
N THR A 185 1.12 -4.89 29.99
CA THR A 185 1.32 -4.04 31.17
C THR A 185 1.35 -2.57 30.76
N ASN A 186 0.96 -1.65 31.66
CA ASN A 186 0.81 -0.21 31.33
C ASN A 186 1.86 0.69 31.99
N TYR A 187 2.93 0.11 32.53
CA TYR A 187 3.86 0.82 33.42
C TYR A 187 5.30 0.75 32.91
N GLN A 188 5.68 1.80 32.18
CA GLN A 188 7.05 2.07 31.70
C GLN A 188 8.08 2.18 32.83
N TRP A 189 7.63 2.28 34.09
CA TRP A 189 8.44 2.32 35.30
C TRP A 189 8.64 0.96 36.01
N PHE A 190 8.04 -0.13 35.49
CA PHE A 190 8.25 -1.50 35.99
C PHE A 190 9.01 -2.42 35.00
N VAL A 191 9.55 -1.84 33.93
CA VAL A 191 10.16 -2.52 32.77
C VAL A 191 11.41 -3.36 33.13
N ARG A 192 12.01 -3.17 34.30
CA ARG A 192 13.19 -3.96 34.74
C ARG A 192 12.83 -5.32 35.34
N ASP A 193 11.65 -5.45 35.95
CA ASP A 193 11.36 -6.57 36.87
C ASP A 193 10.09 -7.37 36.51
N LEU A 194 9.17 -6.84 35.68
CA LEU A 194 7.92 -7.53 35.32
C LEU A 194 7.52 -7.40 33.84
N ASN A 195 7.87 -8.42 33.06
CA ASN A 195 7.15 -8.95 31.89
C ASN A 195 6.29 -7.99 31.05
N ALA A 196 6.87 -6.86 30.63
CA ALA A 196 6.31 -5.97 29.61
C ALA A 196 6.53 -6.51 28.17
N VAL A 197 6.84 -7.80 28.01
CA VAL A 197 7.29 -8.47 26.77
C VAL A 197 6.40 -8.11 25.58
N PHE A 198 5.08 -8.20 25.79
CA PHE A 198 4.08 -7.96 24.75
C PHE A 198 3.56 -6.51 24.68
N TYR A 199 4.03 -5.58 25.52
CA TYR A 199 3.72 -4.15 25.33
C TYR A 199 4.31 -3.62 24.02
N MET A 200 5.49 -4.10 23.62
CA MET A 200 6.25 -3.60 22.46
C MET A 200 5.89 -4.27 21.13
N VAL A 201 5.08 -5.35 21.10
CA VAL A 201 4.65 -5.97 19.83
C VAL A 201 3.78 -5.01 18.97
N LYS A 202 3.24 -3.95 19.59
CA LYS A 202 2.60 -2.83 18.90
C LYS A 202 3.51 -2.11 17.91
N ASP A 203 4.83 -2.15 18.10
CA ASP A 203 5.82 -1.45 17.27
C ASP A 203 6.36 -2.31 16.13
N LEU A 204 5.92 -3.58 16.03
CA LEU A 204 6.23 -4.45 14.91
C LEU A 204 5.50 -4.03 13.62
N VAL A 205 6.10 -4.26 12.46
CA VAL A 205 5.58 -3.93 11.13
C VAL A 205 5.89 -5.10 10.17
N PRO A 206 5.23 -5.17 9.00
CA PRO A 206 5.53 -6.22 8.03
C PRO A 206 7.00 -6.24 7.62
N GLY A 207 7.61 -7.43 7.57
CA GLY A 207 9.04 -7.63 7.33
C GLY A 207 9.93 -7.68 8.59
N ASP A 208 9.39 -7.45 9.79
CA ASP A 208 10.13 -7.69 11.04
C ASP A 208 10.24 -9.19 11.34
N THR A 209 11.36 -9.61 11.91
CA THR A 209 11.59 -11.01 12.32
C THR A 209 11.16 -11.30 13.76
N ILE A 210 10.63 -12.51 13.96
CA ILE A 210 10.37 -13.15 15.25
C ILE A 210 11.08 -14.51 15.22
N VAL A 211 11.82 -14.86 16.26
CA VAL A 211 12.52 -16.15 16.35
C VAL A 211 11.97 -16.92 17.54
N ILE A 212 11.60 -18.18 17.31
CA ILE A 212 11.26 -19.14 18.35
C ILE A 212 12.34 -20.21 18.38
N PHE A 213 12.82 -20.55 19.58
CA PHE A 213 13.52 -21.82 19.81
C PHE A 213 12.54 -22.82 20.39
N TYR A 214 12.58 -24.06 19.90
CA TYR A 214 11.78 -25.17 20.40
C TYR A 214 12.55 -26.48 20.25
N HIS A 215 12.75 -27.20 21.34
CA HIS A 215 13.48 -28.47 21.43
C HIS A 215 14.85 -28.47 20.68
N GLY A 216 15.60 -27.36 20.76
CA GLY A 216 16.90 -27.20 20.10
C GLY A 216 16.85 -26.81 18.61
N ALA A 217 15.67 -26.75 18.00
CA ALA A 217 15.49 -26.19 16.66
C ALA A 217 15.09 -24.70 16.72
N ARG A 218 15.48 -23.95 15.70
CA ARG A 218 15.22 -22.51 15.52
C ARG A 218 14.23 -22.27 14.39
N TYR A 219 13.19 -21.51 14.69
CA TYR A 219 12.08 -21.18 13.79
C TYR A 219 12.04 -19.65 13.61
N THR A 220 12.40 -19.17 12.42
CA THR A 220 12.36 -17.74 12.08
C THR A 220 11.07 -17.45 11.32
N TYR A 221 10.24 -16.57 11.88
CA TYR A 221 9.00 -16.07 11.30
C TYR A 221 9.17 -14.60 10.86
N GLU A 222 8.46 -14.21 9.79
CA GLU A 222 8.39 -12.82 9.32
C GLU A 222 6.98 -12.27 9.50
N VAL A 223 6.85 -11.14 10.20
CA VAL A 223 5.58 -10.43 10.40
C VAL A 223 4.97 -10.05 9.05
N LYS A 224 3.69 -10.34 8.87
CA LYS A 224 2.92 -10.03 7.65
C LYS A 224 1.90 -8.92 7.87
N GLU A 225 1.19 -8.93 9.01
CA GLU A 225 0.21 -7.90 9.34
C GLU A 225 -0.10 -7.82 10.84
N LYS A 226 -0.89 -6.81 11.23
CA LYS A 226 -1.44 -6.66 12.57
C LYS A 226 -2.93 -6.31 12.49
N ARG A 227 -3.75 -6.82 13.40
CA ARG A 227 -5.18 -6.50 13.52
C ARG A 227 -5.55 -6.18 14.96
N VAL A 228 -6.43 -5.21 15.14
CA VAL A 228 -7.12 -4.96 16.42
C VAL A 228 -8.50 -5.60 16.33
N VAL A 229 -8.86 -6.44 17.30
CA VAL A 229 -10.08 -7.24 17.31
C VAL A 229 -10.75 -7.19 18.69
N ARG A 230 -12.05 -7.48 18.76
CA ARG A 230 -12.76 -7.62 20.03
C ARG A 230 -12.37 -8.93 20.74
N PRO A 231 -12.41 -9.01 22.08
CA PRO A 231 -11.97 -10.19 22.83
C PRO A 231 -12.75 -11.48 22.55
N ASN A 232 -13.93 -11.38 21.91
CA ASN A 232 -14.76 -12.51 21.49
C ASN A 232 -14.64 -12.88 20.01
N GLN A 233 -13.78 -12.21 19.22
CA GLN A 233 -13.56 -12.51 17.80
C GLN A 233 -12.50 -13.60 17.60
N VAL A 234 -12.77 -14.78 18.17
CA VAL A 234 -11.88 -15.95 18.14
C VAL A 234 -11.69 -16.57 16.76
N SER A 235 -12.45 -16.13 15.74
CA SER A 235 -12.33 -16.60 14.35
C SER A 235 -10.95 -16.38 13.71
N TYR A 236 -10.13 -15.49 14.27
CA TYR A 236 -8.75 -15.27 13.84
C TYR A 236 -7.73 -16.14 14.57
N LEU A 237 -8.17 -16.92 15.58
CA LEU A 237 -7.34 -17.82 16.38
C LEU A 237 -7.61 -19.30 16.04
N VAL A 238 -8.41 -19.57 15.01
CA VAL A 238 -8.58 -20.90 14.42
C VAL A 238 -7.27 -21.25 13.70
N PRO A 239 -6.56 -22.33 14.09
CA PRO A 239 -5.30 -22.67 13.45
C PRO A 239 -5.46 -23.04 11.97
N ASP A 240 -4.53 -22.58 11.15
CA ASP A 240 -4.25 -23.07 9.81
C ASP A 240 -3.41 -24.35 9.96
N ASP A 241 -3.84 -25.47 9.38
CA ASP A 241 -3.13 -26.76 9.34
C ASP A 241 -2.40 -26.99 7.99
N GLU A 242 -2.54 -26.06 7.05
CA GLU A 242 -1.83 -26.06 5.77
C GLU A 242 -0.42 -25.44 5.89
N ARG A 243 -0.21 -24.48 6.81
CA ARG A 243 1.00 -23.63 6.86
C ARG A 243 1.53 -23.39 8.28
N LYS A 244 2.86 -23.56 8.47
CA LYS A 244 3.58 -23.12 9.68
C LYS A 244 3.48 -21.60 9.83
N THR A 245 2.72 -21.14 10.81
CA THR A 245 2.35 -19.74 11.02
C THR A 245 2.41 -19.39 12.51
N LEU A 246 2.47 -18.10 12.84
CA LEU A 246 2.57 -17.61 14.21
C LEU A 246 1.60 -16.45 14.45
N ILE A 247 0.85 -16.54 15.54
CA ILE A 247 0.02 -15.44 16.07
C ILE A 247 0.57 -15.01 17.42
N LEU A 248 0.83 -13.71 17.59
CA LEU A 248 1.08 -13.09 18.89
C LEU A 248 -0.17 -12.28 19.31
N GLN A 249 -0.79 -12.59 20.44
CA GLN A 249 -1.87 -11.77 21.04
C GLN A 249 -1.40 -11.00 22.27
N THR A 250 -1.76 -9.71 22.33
CA THR A 250 -1.81 -8.96 23.59
C THR A 250 -3.13 -8.19 23.77
N CYS A 251 -3.34 -7.63 24.97
CA CYS A 251 -4.49 -6.79 25.27
C CYS A 251 -4.31 -5.37 24.68
N TRP A 252 -5.43 -4.73 24.32
CA TRP A 252 -5.40 -3.44 23.63
C TRP A 252 -6.55 -2.50 24.05
N PRO A 253 -6.33 -1.17 24.09
CA PRO A 253 -5.03 -0.49 24.18
C PRO A 253 -4.21 -0.93 25.41
N PRO A 254 -2.92 -0.54 25.54
CA PRO A 254 -2.12 -0.88 26.72
C PRO A 254 -2.82 -0.52 28.04
N GLY A 255 -2.80 -1.46 29.00
CA GLY A 255 -3.54 -1.35 30.26
C GLY A 255 -5.06 -1.52 30.17
N SER A 256 -5.62 -1.82 28.99
CA SER A 256 -7.04 -2.08 28.78
C SER A 256 -7.28 -3.51 28.29
N ILE A 257 -8.35 -4.14 28.76
CA ILE A 257 -8.81 -5.45 28.27
C ILE A 257 -9.89 -5.35 27.18
N ALA A 258 -10.22 -4.13 26.72
CA ALA A 258 -11.35 -3.85 25.83
C ALA A 258 -11.23 -4.51 24.45
N GLU A 259 -10.01 -4.61 23.91
CA GLU A 259 -9.69 -5.20 22.61
C GLU A 259 -8.46 -6.10 22.73
N ARG A 260 -8.08 -6.73 21.62
CA ARG A 260 -6.86 -7.52 21.45
C ARG A 260 -6.10 -7.03 20.24
N LEU A 261 -4.79 -6.88 20.38
CA LEU A 261 -3.87 -6.70 19.26
C LEU A 261 -3.34 -8.08 18.88
N LEU A 262 -3.56 -8.47 17.64
CA LEU A 262 -2.99 -9.65 17.01
C LEU A 262 -1.88 -9.24 16.03
N VAL A 263 -0.74 -9.93 16.10
CA VAL A 263 0.33 -9.87 15.09
C VAL A 263 0.38 -11.23 14.40
N PHE A 264 0.37 -11.25 13.07
CA PHE A 264 0.43 -12.45 12.25
C PHE A 264 1.78 -12.53 11.53
N ALA A 265 2.40 -13.71 11.54
CA ALA A 265 3.67 -13.97 10.87
C ALA A 265 3.67 -15.36 10.20
N ASP A 266 4.31 -15.47 9.03
CA ASP A 266 4.55 -16.77 8.37
C ASP A 266 5.98 -17.24 8.66
N LEU A 267 6.22 -18.55 8.73
CA LEU A 267 7.58 -19.10 8.85
C LEU A 267 8.38 -18.80 7.55
N ILE A 268 9.62 -18.36 7.71
CA ILE A 268 10.57 -18.13 6.59
C ILE A 268 11.82 -19.01 6.65
N GLU A 269 12.18 -19.55 7.82
CA GLU A 269 13.34 -20.44 8.00
C GLU A 269 13.12 -21.39 9.18
N GLU A 270 13.53 -22.65 9.00
CA GLU A 270 13.65 -23.66 10.05
C GLU A 270 15.09 -24.21 10.04
N GLN A 271 15.78 -24.12 11.18
CA GLN A 271 17.14 -24.62 11.36
C GLN A 271 17.19 -25.57 12.56
N THR A 272 17.46 -26.86 12.32
CA THR A 272 17.82 -27.81 13.38
C THR A 272 19.34 -27.78 13.54
N GLU A 273 19.87 -27.48 14.73
CA GLU A 273 21.30 -27.66 14.97
C GLU A 273 21.63 -29.16 15.01
N SER A 274 22.42 -29.63 14.05
CA SER A 274 22.88 -31.03 14.01
C SER A 274 24.00 -31.25 15.02
N ILE A 275 23.66 -31.91 16.12
CA ILE A 275 24.57 -32.34 17.20
C ILE A 275 25.52 -33.45 16.72
#